data_AF-E1ZHY7-F1
#
_entry.id   AF-E1ZHY7-F1
#
_cell.length_a   1.000
_cell.length_b   1.000
_cell.length_c   1.000
_cell.angle_alpha   90.00
_cell.angle_beta   90.00
_cell.angle_gamma   90.00
#
_symmetry.space_group_name_H-M   'P 1'
#
loop_
_entity.id
_entity.type
_entity.pdbx_description
1 polymer ?
#
loop_
_entity_poly.entity_id
_entity_poly.type
_entity_poly.pdbx_seq_one_letter_code
_entity_poly.pdbx_strand_id
1 'polypeptide(L)'
;MGWACVVLLGTEEEAVFRQATPYPLSPSWKVILLSDGSVTRHLQLMTNERVQVECIEMRDIGHERVGLPEQTAAIEGPLVQRQVLLHIPDPHSKAYVYASSWWSADTVDQYLRDRSQPIWVSLSQGRTELYREILQLELGNSPYLEERFQARGPFWGRQYLFWHADKPLTLIYEVFSTELQQFLGSPRQAEP
;
A
#
# COMPACT_ATOMS: atom_id res chain seq x y z
N MET A 1 8.90 13.36 15.14
CA MET A 1 8.85 11.88 15.06
C MET A 1 8.67 11.54 13.60
N GLY A 2 9.73 11.60 12.79
CA GLY A 2 10.70 10.53 12.73
C GLY A 2 10.12 9.41 11.88
N TRP A 3 9.88 9.70 10.59
CA TRP A 3 9.65 8.65 9.59
C TRP A 3 10.79 7.65 9.73
N ALA A 4 10.51 6.48 10.29
CA ALA A 4 11.41 5.35 10.21
C ALA A 4 11.39 4.93 8.75
N CYS A 5 12.26 5.57 7.99
CA CYS A 5 12.51 5.35 6.59
C CYS A 5 12.57 3.84 6.35
N VAL A 6 11.57 3.28 5.69
CA VAL A 6 11.74 2.00 5.02
C VAL A 6 12.58 2.35 3.80
N VAL A 7 13.89 2.40 3.97
CA VAL A 7 14.81 2.45 2.83
C VAL A 7 14.91 1.02 2.32
N LEU A 8 14.42 0.69 1.12
CA LEU A 8 14.95 -0.46 0.38
C LEU A 8 14.72 -0.37 -1.14
N LEU A 9 15.83 -0.44 -1.87
CA LEU A 9 16.00 -0.19 -3.30
C LEU A 9 15.23 -1.18 -4.22
N GLY A 10 14.60 -0.65 -5.27
CA GLY A 10 14.30 -1.43 -6.49
C GLY A 10 13.06 -0.95 -7.24
N THR A 11 13.24 -0.51 -8.49
CA THR A 11 12.12 -0.12 -9.38
C THR A 11 11.39 -1.32 -10.01
N GLU A 12 10.21 -1.11 -10.62
CA GLU A 12 9.36 -2.16 -11.24
C GLU A 12 10.13 -3.18 -12.09
N GLU A 13 11.00 -2.69 -12.98
CA GLU A 13 11.79 -3.53 -13.88
C GLU A 13 12.83 -4.38 -13.12
N GLU A 14 13.33 -3.90 -11.98
CA GLU A 14 14.28 -4.63 -11.15
C GLU A 14 13.58 -5.71 -10.31
N ALA A 15 12.38 -5.43 -9.81
CA ALA A 15 11.56 -6.35 -9.03
C ALA A 15 11.06 -7.57 -9.84
N VAL A 16 10.73 -7.37 -11.12
CA VAL A 16 10.21 -8.44 -11.98
C VAL A 16 11.34 -9.30 -12.57
N PHE A 17 12.51 -8.72 -12.85
CA PHE A 17 13.56 -9.41 -13.64
C PHE A 17 14.91 -9.65 -12.96
N ARG A 18 15.24 -8.99 -11.85
CA ARG A 18 16.55 -9.16 -11.19
C ARG A 18 16.44 -9.18 -9.69
N GLN A 19 16.25 -10.37 -9.10
CA GLN A 19 16.67 -10.74 -7.73
C GLN A 19 16.84 -9.56 -6.73
N ALA A 20 15.87 -8.64 -6.65
CA ALA A 20 15.90 -7.50 -5.73
C ALA A 20 15.56 -7.97 -4.30
N THR A 21 15.27 -9.25 -4.18
CA THR A 21 14.90 -9.97 -2.98
C THR A 21 16.02 -10.99 -2.71
N PRO A 22 16.38 -11.24 -1.43
CA PRO A 22 17.47 -12.17 -1.08
C PRO A 22 17.15 -13.64 -1.45
N TYR A 23 15.94 -13.91 -1.92
CA TYR A 23 15.44 -15.19 -2.37
C TYR A 23 14.33 -14.98 -3.42
N PRO A 24 14.06 -15.95 -4.31
CA PRO A 24 12.93 -15.85 -5.25
C PRO A 24 11.59 -15.79 -4.54
N LEU A 25 10.74 -14.82 -4.90
CA LEU A 25 9.37 -14.72 -4.39
C LEU A 25 8.49 -15.87 -4.89
N SER A 26 7.63 -16.41 -4.02
CA SER A 26 6.62 -17.39 -4.40
C SER A 26 5.56 -16.78 -5.34
N PRO A 27 4.89 -17.58 -6.20
CA PRO A 27 3.92 -17.05 -7.15
C PRO A 27 2.79 -16.22 -6.51
N SER A 28 2.25 -16.67 -5.38
CA SER A 28 1.18 -15.94 -4.66
C SER A 28 1.64 -14.56 -4.21
N TRP A 29 2.88 -14.46 -3.71
CA TRP A 29 3.45 -13.19 -3.27
C TRP A 29 3.85 -12.28 -4.44
N LYS A 30 4.27 -12.83 -5.58
CA LYS A 30 4.44 -12.04 -6.81
C LYS A 30 3.12 -11.40 -7.25
N VAL A 31 2.04 -12.19 -7.26
CA VAL A 31 0.71 -11.68 -7.63
C VAL A 31 0.27 -10.58 -6.67
N ILE A 32 0.37 -10.75 -5.35
CA ILE A 32 -0.12 -9.71 -4.43
C ILE A 32 0.70 -8.42 -4.53
N LEU A 33 2.03 -8.51 -4.69
CA LEU A 33 2.91 -7.35 -4.72
C LEU A 33 2.88 -6.61 -6.05
N LEU A 34 2.78 -7.32 -7.17
CA LEU A 34 2.87 -6.75 -8.52
C LEU A 34 1.50 -6.54 -9.18
N SER A 35 0.40 -6.96 -8.55
CA SER A 35 -0.93 -6.82 -9.17
C SER A 35 -1.44 -5.38 -9.16
N ASP A 36 -2.05 -4.99 -10.28
CA ASP A 36 -2.82 -3.76 -10.46
C ASP A 36 -4.22 -3.81 -9.83
N GLY A 37 -4.62 -4.97 -9.31
CA GLY A 37 -5.86 -5.13 -8.57
C GLY A 37 -5.85 -4.38 -7.24
N SER A 38 -7.05 -4.05 -6.74
CA SER A 38 -7.23 -3.49 -5.40
C SER A 38 -6.86 -4.53 -4.33
N VAL A 39 -5.96 -4.19 -3.41
CA VAL A 39 -5.60 -5.05 -2.27
C VAL A 39 -6.83 -5.43 -1.46
N THR A 40 -7.75 -4.49 -1.23
CA THR A 40 -9.02 -4.78 -0.55
C THR A 40 -9.79 -5.90 -1.26
N ARG A 41 -9.85 -5.88 -2.59
CA ARG A 41 -10.52 -6.95 -3.37
C ARG A 41 -9.78 -8.27 -3.25
N HIS A 42 -8.44 -8.27 -3.31
CA HIS A 42 -7.66 -9.50 -3.15
C HIS A 42 -7.87 -10.11 -1.76
N LEU A 43 -7.82 -9.30 -0.71
CA LEU A 43 -8.08 -9.76 0.65
C LEU A 43 -9.48 -10.39 0.76
N GLN A 44 -10.52 -9.72 0.25
CA GLN A 44 -11.89 -10.27 0.25
C GLN A 44 -11.98 -11.63 -0.47
N LEU A 45 -11.30 -11.78 -1.62
CA LEU A 45 -11.30 -13.03 -2.37
C LEU A 45 -10.51 -14.15 -1.68
N MET A 46 -9.41 -13.81 -1.01
CA MET A 46 -8.58 -14.78 -0.30
C MET A 46 -9.25 -15.29 0.98
N THR A 47 -10.01 -14.42 1.66
CA THR A 47 -10.58 -14.75 2.97
C THR A 47 -12.08 -15.05 2.92
N ASN A 48 -12.75 -14.74 1.81
CA ASN A 48 -14.22 -14.73 1.68
C ASN A 48 -14.92 -13.81 2.70
N GLU A 49 -14.20 -12.85 3.27
CA GLU A 49 -14.71 -11.95 4.30
C GLU A 49 -14.77 -10.50 3.80
N ARG A 50 -15.69 -9.72 4.35
CA ARG A 50 -15.79 -8.29 4.04
C ARG A 50 -14.69 -7.51 4.76
N VAL A 51 -13.67 -7.10 4.01
CA VAL A 51 -12.59 -6.24 4.53
C VAL A 51 -13.14 -4.90 5.01
N GLN A 52 -12.72 -4.50 6.22
CA GLN A 52 -13.00 -3.22 6.83
C GLN A 52 -11.79 -2.31 6.71
N VAL A 53 -12.02 -1.01 6.52
CA VAL A 53 -10.96 0.01 6.44
C VAL A 53 -11.10 0.93 7.65
N GLU A 54 -10.06 0.97 8.47
CA GLU A 54 -9.93 1.90 9.58
C GLU A 54 -9.03 3.06 9.14
N CYS A 55 -9.55 4.29 9.15
CA CYS A 55 -8.73 5.48 8.89
C CYS A 55 -8.06 5.93 10.19
N ILE A 56 -6.76 5.69 10.32
CA ILE A 56 -6.00 6.01 11.54
C ILE A 56 -5.57 7.47 11.60
N GLU A 57 -5.31 8.09 10.44
CA GLU A 57 -4.92 9.50 10.37
C GLU A 57 -5.27 10.08 9.00
N MET A 58 -5.71 11.34 9.01
CA MET A 58 -5.72 12.18 7.81
C MET A 58 -5.11 13.54 8.16
N ARG A 59 -3.89 13.78 7.69
CA ARG A 59 -3.07 14.93 8.06
C ARG A 59 -2.86 15.84 6.87
N ASP A 60 -3.13 17.13 7.05
CA ASP A 60 -2.70 18.17 6.13
C ASP A 60 -1.19 18.40 6.30
N ILE A 61 -0.43 18.22 5.22
CA ILE A 61 1.02 18.44 5.15
C ILE A 61 1.35 19.80 4.52
N GLY A 62 0.43 20.38 3.75
CA GLY A 62 0.70 21.58 2.97
C GLY A 62 1.84 21.37 1.94
N HIS A 63 2.76 22.31 1.86
CA HIS A 63 3.87 22.29 0.89
C HIS A 63 5.16 21.66 1.44
N GLU A 64 5.16 21.18 2.69
CA GLU A 64 6.33 20.50 3.26
C GLU A 64 6.60 19.19 2.50
N ARG A 65 7.88 18.89 2.26
CA ARG A 65 8.34 17.67 1.58
C ARG A 65 9.39 16.89 2.37
N VAL A 66 9.90 17.48 3.45
CA VAL A 66 10.95 16.88 4.26
C VAL A 66 10.40 15.61 4.93
N GLY A 67 11.08 14.48 4.71
CA GLY A 67 10.70 13.19 5.30
C GLY A 67 9.54 12.48 4.61
N LEU A 68 9.03 12.99 3.48
CA LEU A 68 8.09 12.26 2.62
C LEU A 68 8.86 11.40 1.60
N PRO A 69 8.24 10.34 1.04
CA PRO A 69 8.81 9.64 -0.10
C PRO A 69 9.08 10.60 -1.26
N GLU A 70 10.21 10.41 -1.95
CA GLU A 70 10.67 11.31 -3.03
C GLU A 70 9.60 11.44 -4.13
N GLN A 71 8.89 10.36 -4.42
CA GLN A 71 7.88 10.30 -5.47
C GLN A 71 6.62 11.13 -5.16
N THR A 72 6.46 11.62 -3.92
CA THR A 72 5.46 12.65 -3.60
C THR A 72 5.72 13.99 -4.30
N ALA A 73 6.95 14.22 -4.79
CA ALA A 73 7.28 15.41 -5.58
C ALA A 73 6.52 15.47 -6.91
N ALA A 74 6.03 14.33 -7.42
CA ALA A 74 5.19 14.27 -8.62
C ALA A 74 3.76 14.80 -8.37
N ILE A 75 3.30 14.84 -7.12
CA ILE A 75 1.94 15.26 -6.77
C ILE A 75 1.92 16.77 -6.48
N GLU A 76 1.00 17.48 -7.15
CA GLU A 76 0.79 18.92 -6.96
C GLU A 76 0.36 19.20 -5.51
N GLY A 77 1.11 20.08 -4.83
CA GLY A 77 0.78 20.52 -3.47
C GLY A 77 -0.29 21.63 -3.45
N PRO A 78 -0.91 21.91 -2.29
CA PRO A 78 -0.64 21.34 -0.97
C PRO A 78 -1.00 19.86 -0.84
N LEU A 79 -0.34 19.12 0.05
CA LEU A 79 -0.53 17.67 0.21
C LEU A 79 -1.37 17.33 1.44
N VAL A 80 -2.20 16.30 1.30
CA VAL A 80 -2.83 15.59 2.42
C VAL A 80 -2.33 14.15 2.44
N GLN A 81 -1.96 13.67 3.61
CA GLN A 81 -1.68 12.26 3.85
C GLN A 81 -2.87 11.58 4.50
N ARG A 82 -3.25 10.43 3.96
CA ARG A 82 -4.23 9.52 4.57
C ARG A 82 -3.53 8.21 4.93
N GLN A 83 -3.69 7.78 6.16
CA GLN A 83 -3.20 6.50 6.66
C GLN A 83 -4.38 5.61 7.05
N VAL A 84 -4.35 4.34 6.64
CA VAL A 84 -5.40 3.37 6.92
C VAL A 84 -4.85 2.01 7.30
N LEU A 85 -5.65 1.25 8.03
CA LEU A 85 -5.47 -0.18 8.27
C LEU A 85 -6.62 -0.95 7.63
N LEU A 86 -6.31 -2.09 7.01
CA LEU A 86 -7.30 -3.01 6.45
C LEU A 86 -7.41 -4.22 7.38
N HIS A 87 -8.62 -4.44 7.87
CA HIS A 87 -8.95 -5.52 8.78
C HIS A 87 -9.82 -6.55 8.07
N ILE A 88 -9.56 -7.81 8.38
CA ILE A 88 -10.49 -8.89 8.08
C ILE A 88 -11.27 -9.15 9.38
N PRO A 89 -12.62 -9.12 9.37
CA PRO A 89 -13.41 -9.44 10.54
C PRO A 89 -13.10 -10.86 11.02
N ASP A 90 -12.35 -10.95 12.12
CA ASP A 90 -12.03 -12.17 12.86
C ASP A 90 -12.20 -11.82 14.35
N PRO A 91 -12.54 -12.77 15.24
CA PRO A 91 -12.56 -12.58 16.69
C PRO A 91 -11.35 -11.84 17.30
N HIS A 92 -10.20 -11.80 16.63
CA HIS A 92 -9.01 -11.07 17.08
C HIS A 92 -8.77 -9.72 16.37
N SER A 93 -9.57 -9.36 15.35
CA SER A 93 -9.58 -8.07 14.65
C SER A 93 -8.21 -7.51 14.25
N LYS A 94 -7.29 -8.38 13.79
CA LYS A 94 -5.94 -7.99 13.38
C LYS A 94 -5.94 -7.18 12.08
N ALA A 95 -5.04 -6.20 11.97
CA ALA A 95 -4.76 -5.51 10.72
C ALA A 95 -3.86 -6.37 9.83
N TYR A 96 -4.22 -6.47 8.55
CA TYR A 96 -3.48 -7.27 7.57
C TYR A 96 -2.68 -6.41 6.59
N VAL A 97 -3.13 -5.18 6.35
CA VAL A 97 -2.45 -4.23 5.47
C VAL A 97 -2.51 -2.86 6.10
N TYR A 98 -1.37 -2.18 6.10
CA TYR A 98 -1.27 -0.76 6.35
C TYR A 98 -1.12 -0.07 5.00
N ALA A 99 -1.82 1.04 4.79
CA ALA A 99 -1.59 1.86 3.62
C ALA A 99 -1.48 3.34 4.00
N SER A 100 -0.49 4.01 3.40
CA SER A 100 -0.39 5.46 3.38
C SER A 100 -0.58 5.96 1.97
N SER A 101 -1.27 7.08 1.81
CA SER A 101 -1.48 7.70 0.51
C SER A 101 -1.35 9.21 0.61
N TRP A 102 -0.80 9.81 -0.43
CA TRP A 102 -0.57 11.26 -0.54
C TRP A 102 -1.32 11.79 -1.73
N TRP A 103 -2.07 12.85 -1.47
CA TRP A 103 -3.00 13.45 -2.42
C TRP A 103 -2.77 14.96 -2.46
N SER A 104 -3.07 15.58 -3.59
CA SER A 104 -3.27 17.02 -3.63
C SER A 104 -4.50 17.38 -2.79
N ALA A 105 -4.36 18.30 -1.83
CA ALA A 105 -5.46 18.76 -1.00
C ALA A 105 -6.57 19.44 -1.81
N ASP A 106 -6.20 20.04 -2.96
CA ASP A 106 -7.13 20.75 -3.84
C ASP A 106 -8.08 19.78 -4.57
N THR A 107 -7.64 18.54 -4.78
CA THR A 107 -8.40 17.55 -5.57
C THR A 107 -8.88 16.36 -4.76
N VAL A 108 -8.34 16.11 -3.56
CA VAL A 108 -8.61 14.91 -2.77
C VAL A 108 -10.10 14.67 -2.52
N ASP A 109 -10.88 15.71 -2.21
CA ASP A 109 -12.31 15.55 -1.88
C ASP A 109 -13.16 15.17 -3.10
N GLN A 110 -12.65 15.39 -4.32
CA GLN A 110 -13.30 14.92 -5.55
C GLN A 110 -13.27 13.39 -5.64
N TYR A 111 -12.19 12.78 -5.12
CA TYR A 111 -11.92 11.35 -5.21
C TYR A 111 -12.24 10.58 -3.91
N LEU A 112 -12.12 11.21 -2.74
CA LEU A 112 -12.34 10.62 -1.43
C LEU A 112 -13.51 11.27 -0.69
N ARG A 113 -14.70 11.25 -1.32
CA ARG A 113 -15.94 11.78 -0.71
C ARG A 113 -16.28 11.10 0.63
N ASP A 114 -16.03 9.80 0.72
CA ASP A 114 -16.11 9.04 1.97
C ASP A 114 -14.72 8.51 2.32
N ARG A 115 -14.11 9.16 3.31
CA ARG A 115 -12.75 8.87 3.80
C ARG A 115 -12.65 7.54 4.55
N SER A 116 -13.78 6.89 4.86
CA SER A 116 -13.80 5.54 5.44
C SER A 116 -13.77 4.44 4.38
N GLN A 117 -13.98 4.77 3.11
CA GLN A 117 -14.03 3.77 2.04
C GLN A 117 -12.64 3.43 1.48
N PRO A 118 -12.44 2.19 0.99
CA PRO A 118 -11.26 1.85 0.20
C PRO A 118 -11.16 2.77 -1.01
N ILE A 119 -9.94 3.20 -1.34
CA ILE A 119 -9.65 4.11 -2.46
C ILE A 119 -10.29 3.60 -3.76
N TRP A 120 -10.19 2.29 -4.05
CA TRP A 120 -10.80 1.69 -5.24
C TRP A 120 -12.33 1.86 -5.29
N VAL A 121 -13.03 1.77 -4.15
CA VAL A 121 -14.49 1.94 -4.14
C VAL A 121 -14.85 3.38 -4.50
N SER A 122 -14.14 4.35 -3.92
CA SER A 122 -14.36 5.76 -4.22
C SER A 122 -14.05 6.09 -5.69
N LEU A 123 -12.99 5.50 -6.25
CA LEU A 123 -12.58 5.75 -7.64
C LEU A 123 -13.43 5.01 -8.69
N SER A 124 -13.87 3.78 -8.40
CA SER A 124 -14.68 2.96 -9.32
C SER A 124 -16.14 3.41 -9.40
N GLN A 125 -16.70 4.02 -8.34
CA GLN A 125 -18.01 4.66 -8.40
C GLN A 125 -18.05 5.82 -9.41
N GLY A 126 -16.92 6.51 -9.61
CA GLY A 126 -16.73 7.53 -10.65
C GLY A 126 -16.44 6.98 -12.04
N ARG A 127 -16.28 5.65 -12.21
CA ARG A 127 -15.76 5.00 -13.44
C ARG A 127 -14.46 5.65 -13.94
N THR A 128 -13.64 6.11 -12.99
CA THR A 128 -12.39 6.81 -13.29
C THR A 128 -11.42 5.78 -13.90
N GLU A 129 -11.03 5.99 -15.15
CA GLU A 129 -9.92 5.23 -15.73
C GLU A 129 -8.64 5.64 -15.01
N LEU A 130 -7.93 4.62 -14.51
CA LEU A 130 -6.71 4.78 -13.74
C LEU A 130 -5.66 3.86 -14.32
N TYR A 131 -4.46 4.40 -14.49
CA TYR A 131 -3.27 3.62 -14.73
C TYR A 131 -2.46 3.53 -13.44
N ARG A 132 -1.99 2.33 -13.10
CA ARG A 132 -1.11 2.09 -11.95
C ARG A 132 0.29 1.87 -12.47
N GLU A 133 1.25 2.52 -11.82
CA GLU A 133 2.67 2.33 -12.08
C GLU A 133 3.33 1.89 -10.77
N ILE A 134 3.81 0.64 -10.70
CA ILE A 134 4.40 0.07 -9.48
C ILE A 134 5.84 0.56 -9.38
N LEU A 135 6.07 1.57 -8.57
CA LEU A 135 7.37 2.24 -8.51
C LEU A 135 8.42 1.41 -7.78
N GLN A 136 8.06 0.71 -6.71
CA GLN A 136 9.05 0.10 -5.83
C GLN A 136 8.47 -1.04 -4.98
N LEU A 137 9.28 -2.06 -4.70
CA LEU A 137 9.01 -3.10 -3.68
C LEU A 137 10.05 -3.02 -2.56
N GLU A 138 9.64 -3.32 -1.32
CA GLU A 138 10.48 -3.17 -0.13
C GLU A 138 10.30 -4.34 0.85
N LEU A 139 11.34 -4.68 1.62
CA LEU A 139 11.29 -5.71 2.69
C LEU A 139 11.93 -5.20 3.99
N GLY A 140 11.16 -4.58 4.87
CA GLY A 140 11.69 -3.87 6.03
C GLY A 140 11.14 -4.33 7.38
N ASN A 141 11.73 -3.85 8.46
CA ASN A 141 11.17 -3.96 9.82
C ASN A 141 10.71 -2.58 10.28
N SER A 142 9.62 -2.51 11.04
CA SER A 142 9.11 -1.25 11.58
C SER A 142 8.39 -1.49 12.91
N PRO A 143 8.93 -1.03 14.05
CA PRO A 143 8.27 -1.20 15.35
C PRO A 143 6.84 -0.64 15.38
N TYR A 144 6.60 0.46 14.65
CA TYR A 144 5.28 1.07 14.49
C TYR A 144 4.26 0.13 13.82
N LEU A 145 4.72 -0.63 12.81
CA LEU A 145 3.88 -1.61 12.11
C LEU A 145 3.78 -2.93 12.88
N GLU A 146 4.82 -3.33 13.61
CA GLU A 146 4.75 -4.51 14.48
C GLU A 146 3.66 -4.38 15.54
N GLU A 147 3.52 -3.19 16.13
CA GLU A 147 2.44 -2.88 17.07
C GLU A 147 1.05 -3.00 16.42
N ARG A 148 0.87 -2.40 15.23
CA ARG A 148 -0.43 -2.37 14.53
C ARG A 148 -0.85 -3.70 13.95
N PHE A 149 0.11 -4.45 13.42
CA PHE A 149 -0.14 -5.80 12.91
C PHE A 149 -0.19 -6.85 14.02
N GLN A 150 0.28 -6.52 15.22
CA GLN A 150 0.49 -7.48 16.31
C GLN A 150 1.32 -8.68 15.86
N ALA A 151 2.29 -8.44 14.98
CA ALA A 151 3.10 -9.43 14.31
C ALA A 151 4.50 -8.87 14.06
N ARG A 152 5.53 -9.72 14.10
CA ARG A 152 6.90 -9.28 13.86
C ARG A 152 7.23 -9.27 12.38
N GLY A 153 8.11 -8.36 11.98
CA GLY A 153 8.62 -8.30 10.62
C GLY A 153 9.60 -9.45 10.28
N PRO A 154 10.23 -9.40 9.10
CA PRO A 154 10.14 -8.30 8.13
C PRO A 154 8.83 -8.30 7.33
N PHE A 155 8.39 -7.13 6.91
CA PHE A 155 7.18 -6.90 6.13
C PHE A 155 7.51 -6.56 4.68
N TRP A 156 6.74 -7.12 3.76
CA TRP A 156 6.77 -6.66 2.37
C TRP A 156 5.97 -5.38 2.24
N GLY A 157 6.52 -4.44 1.49
CA GLY A 157 5.86 -3.20 1.10
C GLY A 157 5.92 -3.00 -0.41
N ARG A 158 5.02 -2.16 -0.91
CA ARG A 158 5.07 -1.66 -2.28
C ARG A 158 4.64 -0.22 -2.34
N GLN A 159 5.19 0.50 -3.30
CA GLN A 159 4.83 1.88 -3.58
C GLN A 159 4.45 2.01 -5.05
N TYR A 160 3.40 2.78 -5.34
CA TYR A 160 2.95 3.01 -6.70
C TYR A 160 2.24 4.35 -6.86
N LEU A 161 2.25 4.86 -8.09
CA LEU A 161 1.46 6.03 -8.49
C LEU A 161 0.17 5.57 -9.18
N PHE A 162 -0.92 6.27 -8.87
CA PHE A 162 -2.06 6.29 -9.77
C PHE A 162 -1.98 7.49 -10.70
N TRP A 163 -2.24 7.23 -11.97
CA TRP A 163 -2.34 8.22 -13.02
C TRP A 163 -3.78 8.37 -13.46
N HIS A 164 -4.20 9.61 -13.70
CA HIS A 164 -5.49 9.95 -14.27
C HIS A 164 -5.32 11.09 -15.26
N ALA A 165 -5.79 10.91 -16.50
CA ALA A 165 -5.66 11.89 -17.58
C ALA A 165 -4.21 12.41 -17.75
N ASP A 166 -3.26 11.49 -17.84
CA ASP A 166 -1.81 11.74 -17.99
C ASP A 166 -1.18 12.55 -16.85
N LYS A 167 -1.85 12.63 -15.69
CA LYS A 167 -1.33 13.30 -14.50
C LYS A 167 -1.26 12.35 -13.30
N PRO A 168 -0.21 12.44 -12.47
CA PRO A 168 -0.11 11.67 -11.25
C PRO A 168 -1.16 12.18 -10.24
N LEU A 169 -2.06 11.29 -9.84
CA LEU A 169 -3.20 11.57 -8.98
C LEU A 169 -2.85 11.39 -7.51
N THR A 170 -2.23 10.27 -7.17
CA THR A 170 -1.86 9.94 -5.79
C THR A 170 -0.71 8.96 -5.76
N LEU A 171 0.17 9.14 -4.77
CA LEU A 171 1.14 8.13 -4.37
C LEU A 171 0.51 7.25 -3.31
N ILE A 172 0.64 5.93 -3.44
CA ILE A 172 0.19 4.97 -2.43
C ILE A 172 1.36 4.07 -2.03
N TYR A 173 1.53 3.90 -0.73
CA TYR A 173 2.45 2.98 -0.11
C TYR A 173 1.65 1.97 0.72
N GLU A 174 1.80 0.68 0.43
CA GLU A 174 1.11 -0.40 1.12
C GLU A 174 2.13 -1.33 1.77
N VAL A 175 1.86 -1.78 3.00
CA VAL A 175 2.68 -2.74 3.73
C VAL A 175 1.81 -3.90 4.19
N PHE A 176 2.31 -5.12 3.96
CA PHE A 176 1.62 -6.37 4.15
C PHE A 176 2.10 -7.06 5.43
N SER A 177 1.17 -7.37 6.33
CA SER A 177 1.45 -8.12 7.56
C SER A 177 1.97 -9.52 7.24
N THR A 178 2.88 -10.03 8.08
CA THR A 178 3.36 -11.43 7.98
C THR A 178 2.23 -12.43 8.20
N GLU A 179 1.15 -12.05 8.88
CA GLU A 179 -0.02 -12.90 9.08
C GLU A 179 -0.71 -13.28 7.76
N LEU A 180 -0.49 -12.53 6.66
CA LEU A 180 -1.00 -12.91 5.33
C LEU A 180 -0.40 -14.22 4.80
N GLN A 181 0.73 -14.68 5.37
CA GLN A 181 1.31 -15.98 5.02
C GLN A 181 0.37 -17.14 5.28
N GLN A 182 -0.61 -17.00 6.20
CA GLN A 182 -1.62 -18.04 6.43
C GLN A 182 -2.51 -18.28 5.20
N PHE A 183 -2.66 -17.27 4.34
CA PHE A 183 -3.46 -17.35 3.10
C PHE A 183 -2.58 -17.52 1.86
N LEU A 184 -1.44 -16.83 1.81
CA LEU A 184 -0.55 -16.78 0.64
C LEU A 184 0.54 -17.86 0.64
N GLY A 185 0.76 -18.52 1.77
CA GLY A 185 1.94 -19.35 2.00
C GLY A 185 3.20 -18.52 2.24
N SER A 186 4.36 -19.20 2.27
CA SER A 186 5.64 -18.53 2.47
C SER A 186 5.94 -17.55 1.32
N PRO A 187 6.51 -16.37 1.60
CA PRO A 187 6.99 -15.44 0.57
C PRO A 187 8.18 -15.99 -0.19
N ARG A 188 8.94 -16.93 0.39
CA ARG A 188 10.05 -17.58 -0.28
C ARG A 188 9.55 -18.75 -1.12
N GLN A 189 9.96 -18.78 -2.38
CA GLN A 189 9.78 -19.95 -3.22
C GLN A 189 10.63 -21.10 -2.65
N ALA A 190 9.99 -22.25 -2.40
CA ALA A 190 10.69 -23.46 -2.00
C ALA A 190 11.68 -23.87 -3.11
N GLU A 191 12.85 -24.33 -2.70
CA GLU A 191 13.78 -24.97 -3.65
C GLU A 191 13.13 -26.27 -4.15
N PRO A 192 13.22 -26.55 -5.46
CA PRO A 192 12.62 -27.74 -6.07
C PRO A 192 13.17 -29.05 -5.51
#